data_AF-M4BEJ2-F1
#
_entry.id   AF-M4BEJ2-F1
#
_cell.length_a   1.000
_cell.length_b   1.000
_cell.length_c   1.000
_cell.angle_alpha   90.00
_cell.angle_beta   90.00
_cell.angle_gamma   90.00
#
_symmetry.space_group_name_H-M   'P 1'
#
loop_
_entity.id
_entity.type
_entity.pdbx_description
1 polymer ?
#
loop_
_entity_poly.entity_id
_entity_poly.type
_entity_poly.pdbx_seq_one_letter_code
_entity_poly.pdbx_strand_id
1 'polypeptide(L)'
;MEAQADLANWRRVLEKLHRLLLLALQQCPALLLVETELEKTELPATTTSRQTERELTEQMLEILKFSGFLLENAANKAVYPSAEPVMALLGARNERVVTEAIKVVAMLAVPPQVHRYAADPTSFVDHAAGKNSLLRRRLLTVAKGRGTPSISLEVVDYLDGTNTEPLNDMKFQFYAPEQQGKDLTSRVVSVAIPPYDEVITAMTSPEDVAYAAATACERLIALHQIPKKLHFQLFTQVRACYASRSAIASENSVVERLHALLALFSLFSDAWDVTHYVEQHPELTRGIVELIRVESIERVPQVVWVC
;
A
#
# COMPACT_ATOMS: atom_id res chain seq x y z
N MET A 1 19.79 -4.98 24.98
CA MET A 1 19.03 -6.16 24.53
C MET A 1 17.56 -5.77 24.52
N GLU A 2 16.99 -5.53 23.34
CA GLU A 2 15.61 -5.05 23.22
C GLU A 2 14.64 -6.21 23.44
N ALA A 3 13.71 -6.05 24.38
CA ALA A 3 12.64 -7.01 24.62
C ALA A 3 11.53 -6.80 23.58
N GLN A 4 10.96 -7.88 23.07
CA GLN A 4 9.83 -7.84 22.14
C GLN A 4 8.63 -7.14 22.79
N ALA A 5 7.96 -6.25 22.06
CA ALA A 5 6.81 -5.53 22.60
C ALA A 5 5.57 -6.42 22.62
N ASP A 6 5.00 -6.71 23.80
CA ASP A 6 3.72 -7.41 23.87
C ASP A 6 2.54 -6.44 23.65
N LEU A 7 1.85 -6.57 22.52
CA LEU A 7 0.71 -5.71 22.15
C LEU A 7 -0.44 -5.76 23.16
N ALA A 8 -0.57 -6.84 23.95
CA ALA A 8 -1.58 -6.91 25.00
C ALA A 8 -1.38 -5.79 26.05
N ASN A 9 -0.13 -5.41 26.33
CA ASN A 9 0.20 -4.30 27.24
C ASN A 9 -0.12 -2.93 26.63
N TRP A 10 -0.19 -2.83 25.31
CA TRP A 10 -0.48 -1.60 24.57
C TRP A 10 -1.96 -1.43 24.24
N ARG A 11 -2.82 -2.40 24.59
CA ARG A 11 -4.25 -2.44 24.21
C ARG A 11 -4.98 -1.11 24.41
N ARG A 12 -4.86 -0.47 25.58
CA ARG A 12 -5.54 0.80 25.87
C ARG A 12 -5.07 1.95 24.98
N VAL A 13 -3.79 1.99 24.62
CA VAL A 13 -3.24 3.00 23.71
C VAL A 13 -3.75 2.73 22.30
N LEU A 14 -3.66 1.47 21.85
CA LEU A 14 -4.11 1.05 20.53
C LEU A 14 -5.60 1.30 20.31
N GLU A 15 -6.45 1.07 21.33
CA GLU A 15 -7.88 1.37 21.28
C GLU A 15 -8.15 2.87 21.14
N LYS A 16 -7.35 3.74 21.78
CA LYS A 16 -7.46 5.20 21.61
C LYS A 16 -7.06 5.61 20.20
N LEU A 17 -5.92 5.11 19.70
CA LEU A 17 -5.45 5.40 18.35
C LEU A 17 -6.45 4.88 17.29
N HIS A 18 -7.04 3.72 17.52
CA HIS A 18 -8.09 3.15 16.69
C HIS A 18 -9.32 4.06 16.60
N ARG A 19 -9.81 4.55 17.74
CA ARG A 19 -10.93 5.51 17.76
C ARG A 19 -10.59 6.80 17.01
N LEU A 20 -9.38 7.33 17.19
CA LEU A 20 -8.94 8.53 16.46
C LEU A 20 -8.91 8.29 14.95
N LEU A 21 -8.43 7.12 14.53
CA LEU A 21 -8.39 6.72 13.12
C LEU A 21 -9.79 6.61 12.51
N LEU A 22 -10.72 5.95 13.21
CA LEU A 22 -12.12 5.85 12.78
C LEU A 22 -12.80 7.22 12.72
N LEU A 23 -12.58 8.06 13.74
CA LEU A 23 -13.13 9.42 13.77
C LEU A 23 -12.61 10.25 12.61
N ALA A 24 -11.32 10.18 12.27
CA ALA A 24 -10.75 10.89 11.13
C ALA A 24 -11.42 10.48 9.81
N LEU A 25 -11.57 9.16 9.59
CA LEU A 25 -12.22 8.61 8.40
C LEU A 25 -13.71 8.96 8.30
N GLN A 26 -14.40 9.05 9.44
CA GLN A 26 -15.82 9.45 9.49
C GLN A 26 -16.01 10.95 9.30
N GLN A 27 -15.16 11.77 9.92
CA GLN A 27 -15.22 13.23 9.81
C GLN A 27 -14.83 13.72 8.42
N CYS A 28 -13.98 12.98 7.71
CA CYS A 28 -13.58 13.33 6.35
C CYS A 28 -13.49 12.06 5.47
N PRO A 29 -14.62 11.56 4.95
CA PRO A 29 -14.63 10.42 4.04
C PRO A 29 -13.81 10.67 2.76
N ALA A 30 -13.68 11.94 2.38
CA ALA A 30 -12.85 12.40 1.27
C ALA A 30 -11.35 12.11 1.47
N LEU A 31 -10.89 11.59 2.61
CA LEU A 31 -9.53 11.11 2.78
C LEU A 31 -9.25 9.81 2.00
N LEU A 32 -10.30 9.06 1.64
CA LEU A 32 -10.21 7.82 0.86
C LEU A 32 -10.58 8.09 -0.61
N LEU A 33 -9.73 7.62 -1.53
CA LEU A 33 -10.03 7.60 -2.96
C LEU A 33 -10.91 6.40 -3.31
N VAL A 34 -10.55 5.23 -2.77
CA VAL A 34 -11.23 3.97 -3.03
C VAL A 34 -12.03 3.58 -1.79
N GLU A 35 -13.32 3.89 -1.82
CA GLU A 35 -14.25 3.60 -0.73
C GLU A 35 -14.23 2.11 -0.36
N THR A 36 -14.16 1.86 0.95
CA THR A 36 -14.39 0.54 1.57
C THR A 36 -15.47 0.67 2.61
N GLU A 37 -16.34 -0.32 2.69
CA GLU A 37 -17.32 -0.41 3.76
C GLU A 37 -16.59 -0.64 5.08
N LEU A 38 -16.50 0.41 5.90
CA LEU A 38 -16.04 0.35 7.28
C LEU A 38 -17.26 0.37 8.20
N GLU A 39 -17.15 -0.22 9.38
CA GLU A 39 -18.18 -0.11 10.42
C GLU A 39 -18.47 1.37 10.69
N LYS A 40 -19.71 1.78 10.42
CA LYS A 40 -20.17 3.16 10.60
C LYS A 40 -20.44 3.38 12.08
N THR A 41 -19.63 4.20 12.74
CA THR A 41 -20.08 4.82 14.00
C THR A 41 -21.01 5.97 13.63
N GLU A 42 -22.18 6.03 14.26
CA GLU A 42 -23.22 7.02 14.01
C GLU A 42 -22.74 8.42 14.39
N LEU A 43 -22.07 9.12 13.49
CA LEU A 43 -21.73 10.53 13.62
C LEU A 43 -22.14 11.27 12.34
N PRO A 44 -22.72 12.47 12.45
CA PRO A 44 -23.15 13.24 11.29
C PRO A 44 -21.94 13.67 10.46
N ALA A 45 -22.03 13.49 9.14
CA ALA A 45 -21.03 13.96 8.19
C ALA A 45 -21.01 15.49 8.19
N THR A 46 -19.96 16.08 8.74
CA THR A 46 -19.75 17.53 8.75
C THR A 46 -19.01 17.92 7.48
N THR A 47 -19.38 19.05 6.86
CA THR A 47 -18.61 19.62 5.75
C THR A 47 -17.24 20.06 6.27
N THR A 48 -16.22 19.27 5.99
CA THR A 48 -14.85 19.45 6.53
C THR A 48 -14.11 20.54 5.77
N SER A 49 -13.46 21.45 6.48
CA SER A 49 -12.57 22.44 5.85
C SER A 49 -11.28 21.77 5.35
N ARG A 50 -10.62 22.36 4.33
CA ARG A 50 -9.32 21.86 3.82
C ARG A 50 -8.22 21.84 4.89
N GLN A 51 -8.25 22.78 5.83
CA GLN A 51 -7.34 22.80 6.98
C GLN A 51 -7.57 21.60 7.90
N THR A 52 -8.84 21.27 8.14
CA THR A 52 -9.22 20.10 8.94
C THR A 52 -8.83 18.79 8.24
N GLU A 53 -9.01 18.68 6.92
CA GLU A 53 -8.54 17.51 6.15
C GLU A 53 -7.04 17.27 6.30
N ARG A 54 -6.24 18.36 6.28
CA ARG A 54 -4.80 18.31 6.49
C ARG A 54 -4.44 17.82 7.89
N GLU A 55 -5.05 18.39 8.92
CA GLU A 55 -4.81 18.01 10.32
C GLU A 55 -5.14 16.53 10.56
N LEU A 56 -6.27 16.07 10.02
CA LEU A 56 -6.66 14.66 10.08
C LEU A 56 -5.67 13.77 9.32
N THR A 57 -5.17 14.21 8.15
CA THR A 57 -4.17 13.47 7.37
C THR A 57 -2.87 13.27 8.15
N GLU A 58 -2.33 14.34 8.73
CA GLU A 58 -1.10 14.25 9.53
C GLU A 58 -1.33 13.40 10.80
N GLN A 59 -2.50 13.51 11.44
CA GLN A 59 -2.85 12.65 12.57
C GLN A 59 -2.86 11.16 12.19
N MET A 60 -3.49 10.80 11.06
CA MET A 60 -3.49 9.41 10.56
C MET A 60 -2.07 8.95 10.28
N LEU A 61 -1.25 9.80 9.66
CA LEU A 61 0.13 9.47 9.34
C LEU A 61 0.95 9.15 10.60
N GLU A 62 0.84 9.96 11.64
CA GLU A 62 1.55 9.70 12.91
C GLU A 62 1.04 8.44 13.63
N ILE A 63 -0.27 8.17 13.57
CA ILE A 63 -0.84 6.91 14.08
C ILE A 63 -0.26 5.70 13.34
N LEU A 64 -0.16 5.77 12.01
CA LEU A 64 0.37 4.69 11.18
C LEU A 64 1.86 4.48 11.41
N LYS A 65 2.67 5.54 11.46
CA LYS A 65 4.11 5.45 11.77
C LYS A 65 4.35 4.80 13.13
N PHE A 66 3.64 5.26 14.17
CA PHE A 66 3.73 4.69 15.50
C PHE A 66 3.33 3.21 15.51
N SER A 67 2.23 2.88 14.82
CA SER A 67 1.78 1.49 14.69
C SER A 67 2.83 0.63 13.97
N GLY A 68 3.41 1.12 12.88
CA GLY A 68 4.43 0.41 12.12
C GLY A 68 5.65 0.11 12.97
N PHE A 69 6.17 1.11 13.69
CA PHE A 69 7.29 0.95 14.61
C PHE A 69 7.00 -0.06 15.73
N LEU A 70 5.83 0.04 16.36
CA LEU A 70 5.46 -0.89 17.42
C LEU A 70 5.32 -2.33 16.91
N LEU A 71 4.71 -2.50 15.73
CA LEU A 71 4.41 -3.82 15.16
C LEU A 71 5.64 -4.56 14.62
N GLU A 72 6.68 -3.83 14.21
CA GLU A 72 7.92 -4.40 13.67
C GLU A 72 8.50 -5.49 14.59
N ASN A 73 8.53 -5.21 15.90
CA ASN A 73 9.05 -6.13 16.92
C ASN A 73 7.98 -6.51 17.96
N ALA A 74 6.71 -6.64 17.55
CA ALA A 74 5.63 -7.00 18.47
C ALA A 74 5.34 -8.51 18.57
N ALA A 75 4.88 -8.95 19.74
CA ALA A 75 4.20 -10.22 19.98
C ALA A 75 2.68 -9.99 20.09
N ASN A 76 1.88 -11.06 19.96
CA ASN A 76 0.41 -11.02 20.09
C ASN A 76 -0.28 -10.09 19.09
N LYS A 77 0.19 -10.05 17.83
CA LYS A 77 -0.33 -9.17 16.76
C LYS A 77 -1.83 -9.33 16.49
N ALA A 78 -2.41 -10.46 16.86
CA ALA A 78 -3.85 -10.70 16.79
C ALA A 78 -4.71 -9.70 17.61
N VAL A 79 -4.16 -9.03 18.63
CA VAL A 79 -4.94 -8.04 19.42
C VAL A 79 -4.96 -6.63 18.82
N TYR A 80 -4.33 -6.41 17.67
CA TYR A 80 -4.28 -5.09 17.03
C TYR A 80 -5.66 -4.69 16.48
N PRO A 81 -6.29 -3.61 17.02
CA PRO A 81 -7.70 -3.29 16.72
C PRO A 81 -7.90 -2.61 15.36
N SER A 82 -6.86 -1.99 14.79
CA SER A 82 -6.98 -1.15 13.59
C SER A 82 -6.68 -1.88 12.29
N ALA A 83 -6.71 -3.21 12.27
CA ALA A 83 -6.40 -3.98 11.07
C ALA A 83 -7.27 -3.55 9.86
N GLU A 84 -8.60 -3.51 10.02
CA GLU A 84 -9.52 -3.13 8.94
C GLU A 84 -9.38 -1.67 8.48
N PRO A 85 -9.37 -0.66 9.38
CA PRO A 85 -9.09 0.73 8.98
C PRO A 85 -7.77 0.90 8.22
N VAL A 86 -6.71 0.20 8.63
CA VAL A 86 -5.42 0.25 7.92
C VAL A 86 -5.54 -0.34 6.51
N MET A 87 -6.28 -1.44 6.34
CA MET A 87 -6.52 -2.03 5.02
C MET A 87 -7.35 -1.10 4.11
N ALA A 88 -8.27 -0.31 4.69
CA ALA A 88 -9.00 0.73 3.96
C ALA A 88 -8.05 1.82 3.45
N LEU A 89 -7.11 2.26 4.28
CA LEU A 89 -6.13 3.31 3.99
C LEU A 89 -5.13 2.97 2.88
N LEU A 90 -5.07 1.70 2.44
CA LEU A 90 -4.40 1.34 1.18
C LEU A 90 -4.96 2.15 -0.01
N GLY A 91 -6.24 2.52 0.05
CA GLY A 91 -6.92 3.36 -0.94
C GLY A 91 -7.02 4.84 -0.55
N ALA A 92 -6.18 5.34 0.36
CA ALA A 92 -6.17 6.75 0.76
C ALA A 92 -5.72 7.67 -0.39
N ARG A 93 -6.17 8.93 -0.39
CA ARG A 93 -5.77 9.91 -1.42
C ARG A 93 -4.32 10.38 -1.25
N ASN A 94 -3.84 10.44 -0.01
CA ASN A 94 -2.49 10.90 0.30
C ASN A 94 -1.47 9.74 0.17
N GLU A 95 -0.46 9.90 -0.69
CA GLU A 95 0.53 8.85 -0.95
C GLU A 95 1.35 8.44 0.28
N ARG A 96 1.61 9.38 1.22
CA ARG A 96 2.35 9.10 2.46
C ARG A 96 1.55 8.17 3.37
N VAL A 97 0.23 8.40 3.46
CA VAL A 97 -0.69 7.56 4.23
C VAL A 97 -0.74 6.14 3.65
N VAL A 98 -0.81 6.00 2.32
CA VAL A 98 -0.80 4.69 1.67
C VAL A 98 0.49 3.94 1.97
N THR A 99 1.64 4.61 1.86
CA THR A 99 2.97 4.03 2.13
C THR A 99 3.07 3.49 3.56
N GLU A 100 2.68 4.29 4.56
CA GLU A 100 2.71 3.87 5.96
C GLU A 100 1.66 2.77 6.24
N ALA A 101 0.49 2.82 5.61
CA ALA A 101 -0.53 1.77 5.75
C ALA A 101 0.00 0.41 5.24
N ILE A 102 0.69 0.40 4.10
CA ILE A 102 1.31 -0.81 3.55
C ILE A 102 2.40 -1.33 4.49
N LYS A 103 3.23 -0.44 5.05
CA LYS A 103 4.21 -0.81 6.07
C LYS A 103 3.53 -1.44 7.29
N VAL A 104 2.46 -0.85 7.83
CA VAL A 104 1.70 -1.40 8.96
C VAL A 104 1.15 -2.79 8.64
N VAL A 105 0.57 -3.00 7.45
CA VAL A 105 0.10 -4.33 7.00
C VAL A 105 1.25 -5.32 6.97
N ALA A 106 2.40 -4.95 6.42
CA ALA A 106 3.58 -5.80 6.37
C ALA A 106 4.09 -6.15 7.76
N MET A 107 4.21 -5.17 8.66
CA MET A 107 4.65 -5.41 10.03
C MET A 107 3.63 -6.25 10.81
N LEU A 108 2.34 -6.11 10.54
CA LEU A 108 1.31 -6.96 11.15
C LEU A 108 1.42 -8.42 10.68
N ALA A 109 1.84 -8.63 9.44
CA ALA A 109 1.96 -9.94 8.80
C ALA A 109 3.20 -10.73 9.22
N VAL A 110 4.29 -10.05 9.58
CA VAL A 110 5.55 -10.71 9.97
C VAL A 110 5.36 -11.48 11.27
N PRO A 111 5.75 -12.77 11.33
CA PRO A 111 5.68 -13.55 12.56
C PRO A 111 6.59 -12.95 13.65
N PRO A 112 6.23 -13.11 14.93
CA PRO A 112 7.08 -12.67 16.04
C PRO A 112 8.48 -13.33 15.95
N GLN A 113 9.55 -12.58 16.21
CA GLN A 113 10.92 -13.12 16.21
C GLN A 113 11.11 -14.07 17.41
N VAL A 114 11.12 -15.38 17.15
CA VAL A 114 11.02 -16.47 18.15
C VAL A 114 12.31 -16.68 18.96
N HIS A 115 13.29 -15.77 18.94
CA HIS A 115 14.63 -16.07 19.43
C HIS A 115 14.74 -16.26 20.96
N ARG A 116 13.69 -16.02 21.77
CA ARG A 116 13.81 -16.09 23.25
C ARG A 116 12.64 -16.59 24.07
N TYR A 117 11.47 -16.81 23.49
CA TYR A 117 10.34 -17.38 24.23
C TYR A 117 9.80 -18.54 23.40
N ALA A 118 9.58 -19.69 24.06
CA ALA A 118 8.89 -20.81 23.46
C ALA A 118 7.63 -20.26 22.80
N ALA A 119 7.58 -20.31 21.46
CA ALA A 119 6.44 -19.81 20.72
C ALA A 119 5.21 -20.47 21.31
N ASP A 120 4.32 -19.68 21.89
CA ASP A 120 3.01 -20.19 22.22
C ASP A 120 2.44 -20.67 20.88
N PRO A 121 2.08 -21.96 20.72
CA PRO A 121 1.52 -22.46 19.48
C PRO A 121 0.19 -21.76 19.13
N THR A 122 -0.42 -21.06 20.10
CA THR A 122 -1.53 -20.14 19.86
C THR A 122 -1.08 -18.74 19.44
N SER A 123 0.17 -18.32 19.57
CA SER A 123 0.65 -17.03 19.02
C SER A 123 0.68 -16.99 17.48
N PHE A 124 0.59 -18.15 16.84
CA PHE A 124 0.31 -18.31 15.41
C PHE A 124 -1.20 -18.18 15.08
N VAL A 125 -2.02 -17.60 15.97
CA VAL A 125 -3.44 -17.34 15.70
C VAL A 125 -3.54 -16.57 14.39
N ASP A 126 -4.35 -17.14 13.47
CA ASP A 126 -4.92 -16.52 12.28
C ASP A 126 -4.95 -14.99 12.41
N HIS A 127 -4.02 -14.33 11.74
CA HIS A 127 -4.09 -12.88 11.59
C HIS A 127 -5.46 -12.57 10.97
N ALA A 128 -6.28 -11.72 11.59
CA ALA A 128 -7.56 -11.30 10.99
C ALA A 128 -7.40 -10.83 9.53
N ALA A 129 -6.20 -10.35 9.18
CA ALA A 129 -5.76 -10.02 7.83
C ALA A 129 -5.66 -11.22 6.85
N GLY A 130 -5.27 -12.42 7.31
CA GLY A 130 -4.99 -13.61 6.49
C GLY A 130 -6.22 -14.22 5.81
N LYS A 131 -7.44 -13.88 6.25
CA LYS A 131 -8.69 -14.31 5.60
C LYS A 131 -9.30 -13.24 4.68
N ASN A 132 -8.67 -12.06 4.58
CA ASN A 132 -9.21 -10.93 3.84
C ASN A 132 -8.83 -11.00 2.34
N SER A 133 -9.75 -11.49 1.52
CA SER A 133 -9.57 -11.61 0.06
C SER A 133 -9.41 -10.26 -0.65
N LEU A 134 -10.00 -9.19 -0.12
CA LEU A 134 -9.83 -7.83 -0.65
C LEU A 134 -8.41 -7.33 -0.40
N LEU A 135 -7.89 -7.55 0.82
CA LEU A 135 -6.51 -7.23 1.16
C LEU A 135 -5.53 -7.97 0.23
N ARG A 136 -5.70 -9.28 0.05
CA ARG A 136 -4.87 -10.08 -0.86
C ARG A 136 -4.84 -9.48 -2.27
N ARG A 137 -6.01 -9.14 -2.82
CA ARG A 137 -6.13 -8.53 -4.15
C ARG A 137 -5.44 -7.17 -4.23
N ARG A 138 -5.61 -6.32 -3.20
CA ARG A 138 -4.96 -4.99 -3.13
C ARG A 138 -3.44 -5.13 -3.06
N LEU A 139 -2.92 -5.99 -2.18
CA LEU A 139 -1.48 -6.22 -2.07
C LEU A 139 -0.89 -6.80 -3.36
N LEU A 140 -1.58 -7.73 -4.02
CA LEU A 140 -1.15 -8.26 -5.32
C LEU A 140 -1.12 -7.17 -6.41
N THR A 141 -2.04 -6.20 -6.33
CA THR A 141 -2.05 -5.05 -7.24
C THR A 141 -0.87 -4.12 -6.97
N VAL A 142 -0.51 -3.89 -5.69
CA VAL A 142 0.69 -3.13 -5.29
C VAL A 142 1.97 -3.84 -5.77
N ALA A 143 2.09 -5.14 -5.52
CA ALA A 143 3.25 -5.93 -5.91
C ALA A 143 3.50 -5.91 -7.44
N LYS A 144 2.43 -5.94 -8.25
CA LYS A 144 2.51 -5.84 -9.71
C LYS A 144 3.01 -4.48 -10.23
N GLY A 145 2.87 -3.41 -9.44
CA GLY A 145 3.36 -2.08 -9.82
C GLY A 145 2.73 -1.55 -11.11
N ARG A 146 3.57 -1.08 -12.04
CA ARG A 146 3.17 -0.54 -13.34
C ARG A 146 2.71 -1.60 -14.34
N GLY A 147 2.93 -2.89 -14.06
CA GLY A 147 2.77 -3.93 -15.06
C GLY A 147 1.35 -4.21 -15.48
N THR A 148 1.19 -4.43 -16.78
CA THR A 148 0.39 -5.56 -17.24
C THR A 148 1.04 -6.86 -16.73
N PRO A 149 0.29 -7.96 -16.57
CA PRO A 149 0.77 -9.22 -15.96
C PRO A 149 1.99 -9.89 -16.64
N SER A 150 2.61 -9.28 -17.65
CA SER A 150 3.71 -9.88 -18.42
C SER A 150 5.01 -9.05 -18.48
N ILE A 151 5.08 -7.82 -17.94
CA ILE A 151 6.21 -6.91 -18.27
C ILE A 151 6.85 -6.20 -17.07
N SER A 152 6.17 -5.91 -15.97
CA SER A 152 6.77 -5.04 -14.93
C SER A 152 7.45 -5.83 -13.83
N LEU A 153 8.78 -5.70 -13.78
CA LEU A 153 9.64 -6.16 -12.71
C LEU A 153 10.37 -4.96 -12.09
N GLU A 154 9.68 -3.86 -11.76
CA GLU A 154 10.31 -2.63 -11.26
C GLU A 154 11.30 -2.83 -10.08
N VAL A 155 11.08 -3.86 -9.24
CA VAL A 155 12.06 -4.23 -8.20
C VAL A 155 13.35 -4.74 -8.84
N VAL A 156 13.27 -5.62 -9.83
CA VAL A 156 14.41 -6.15 -10.59
C VAL A 156 15.06 -5.04 -11.43
N ASP A 157 14.26 -4.24 -12.15
CA ASP A 157 14.77 -3.12 -12.96
C ASP A 157 15.57 -2.12 -12.12
N TYR A 158 15.14 -1.88 -10.88
CA TYR A 158 15.86 -1.05 -9.91
C TYR A 158 17.16 -1.71 -9.44
N LEU A 159 17.16 -3.02 -9.17
CA LEU A 159 18.35 -3.77 -8.74
C LEU A 159 19.41 -3.88 -9.83
N ASP A 160 18.99 -4.07 -11.08
CA ASP A 160 19.87 -4.19 -12.24
C ASP A 160 20.50 -2.84 -12.64
N GLY A 161 20.08 -1.72 -12.02
CA GLY A 161 20.57 -0.39 -12.31
C GLY A 161 20.21 0.09 -13.72
N THR A 162 19.32 -0.62 -14.42
CA THR A 162 18.74 -0.17 -15.67
C THR A 162 17.82 1.00 -15.36
N ASN A 163 18.33 2.22 -15.56
CA ASN A 163 17.51 3.43 -15.54
C ASN A 163 16.34 3.21 -16.50
N THR A 164 15.16 2.92 -15.95
CA THR A 164 13.92 2.92 -16.72
C THR A 164 13.80 4.32 -17.31
N GLU A 165 13.92 4.45 -18.63
CA GLU A 165 13.58 5.70 -19.31
C GLU A 165 12.19 6.16 -18.79
N PRO A 166 11.98 7.46 -18.59
CA PRO A 166 10.66 7.97 -18.22
C PRO A 166 9.69 7.53 -19.31
N LEU A 167 8.88 6.53 -19.00
CA LEU A 167 7.87 5.95 -19.89
C LEU A 167 6.75 6.98 -20.06
N ASN A 168 6.99 7.96 -20.92
CA ASN A 168 6.08 9.06 -21.24
C ASN A 168 4.79 8.61 -21.96
N ASP A 169 4.56 7.29 -22.11
CA ASP A 169 3.40 6.75 -22.82
C ASP A 169 2.73 5.56 -22.09
N MET A 170 2.70 5.62 -20.75
CA MET A 170 2.02 4.58 -19.96
C MET A 170 0.50 4.67 -20.13
N LYS A 171 -0.12 3.56 -20.55
CA LYS A 171 -1.55 3.47 -20.84
C LYS A 171 -2.24 2.46 -19.93
N PHE A 172 -3.29 2.91 -19.25
CA PHE A 172 -4.22 2.06 -18.51
C PHE A 172 -5.26 1.48 -19.47
N GLN A 173 -5.42 0.16 -19.49
CA GLN A 173 -6.36 -0.52 -20.40
C GLN A 173 -7.46 -1.26 -19.64
N PHE A 174 -8.70 -1.15 -20.11
CA PHE A 174 -9.83 -1.91 -19.57
C PHE A 174 -10.88 -2.20 -20.63
N TYR A 175 -11.71 -3.22 -20.38
CA TYR A 175 -12.84 -3.55 -21.23
C TYR A 175 -14.08 -2.76 -20.81
N ALA A 176 -14.63 -1.97 -21.74
CA ALA A 176 -15.91 -1.29 -21.58
C ALA A 176 -16.99 -2.02 -22.40
N PRO A 177 -18.21 -2.17 -21.86
CA PRO A 177 -19.33 -2.69 -22.64
C PRO A 177 -19.72 -1.67 -23.72
N GLU A 178 -19.81 -2.11 -24.97
CA GLU A 178 -20.26 -1.27 -26.08
C GLU A 178 -21.78 -1.09 -26.00
N GLN A 179 -22.26 0.15 -25.93
CA GLN A 179 -23.70 0.46 -25.77
C GLN A 179 -24.48 0.47 -27.10
N GLN A 180 -23.91 -0.01 -28.21
CA GLN A 180 -24.57 0.03 -29.52
C GLN A 180 -24.76 -1.37 -30.11
N GLY A 181 -26.01 -1.83 -30.11
CA GLY A 181 -26.45 -3.05 -30.80
C GLY A 181 -26.71 -4.23 -29.87
N LYS A 182 -27.57 -5.16 -30.31
CA LYS A 182 -28.01 -6.34 -29.56
C LYS A 182 -26.89 -7.33 -29.19
N ASP A 183 -25.66 -7.06 -29.60
CA ASP A 183 -24.47 -7.86 -29.30
C ASP A 183 -23.58 -7.09 -28.31
N LEU A 184 -23.42 -7.64 -27.10
CA LEU A 184 -22.53 -7.11 -26.06
C LEU A 184 -21.07 -7.38 -26.46
N THR A 185 -20.53 -6.63 -27.41
CA THR A 185 -19.10 -6.63 -27.71
C THR A 185 -18.37 -5.79 -26.65
N SER A 186 -17.29 -6.35 -26.09
CA SER A 186 -16.43 -5.63 -25.14
C SER A 186 -15.32 -4.91 -25.93
N ARG A 187 -15.28 -3.58 -25.80
CA ARG A 187 -14.22 -2.77 -26.42
C ARG A 187 -13.09 -2.53 -25.44
N VAL A 188 -11.85 -2.70 -25.89
CA VAL A 188 -10.67 -2.26 -25.12
C VAL A 188 -10.58 -0.73 -25.19
N VAL A 189 -10.67 -0.09 -24.03
CA VAL A 189 -10.43 1.34 -23.84
C VAL A 189 -9.02 1.50 -23.29
N SER A 190 -8.21 2.32 -23.96
CA SER A 190 -6.86 2.65 -23.55
C SER A 190 -6.82 4.11 -23.11
N VAL A 191 -6.45 4.36 -21.86
CA VAL A 191 -6.41 5.67 -21.20
C VAL A 191 -4.95 6.03 -20.96
N ALA A 192 -4.49 7.16 -21.49
CA ALA A 192 -3.15 7.66 -21.19
C ALA A 192 -3.11 8.19 -19.76
N ILE A 193 -2.10 7.78 -18.98
CA ILE A 193 -1.83 8.39 -17.67
C ILE A 193 -1.17 9.75 -17.94
N PRO A 194 -1.73 10.87 -17.42
CA PRO A 194 -1.15 12.17 -17.67
C PRO A 194 0.26 12.25 -17.06
N PRO A 195 1.23 12.90 -17.72
CA PRO A 195 2.53 13.19 -17.14
C PRO A 195 2.41 13.93 -15.80
N TYR A 196 3.35 13.66 -14.89
CA TYR A 196 3.36 14.30 -13.57
C TYR A 196 3.41 15.83 -13.66
N ASP A 197 4.20 16.37 -14.59
CA ASP A 197 4.39 17.82 -14.77
C ASP A 197 3.14 18.54 -15.31
N GLU A 198 2.18 17.81 -15.89
CA GLU A 198 0.88 18.38 -16.28
C GLU A 198 -0.06 18.53 -15.08
N VAL A 199 0.14 17.73 -14.04
CA VAL A 199 -0.69 17.74 -12.82
C VAL A 199 -0.07 18.63 -11.75
N ILE A 200 1.26 18.65 -11.66
CA ILE A 200 2.01 19.42 -10.68
C ILE A 200 2.78 20.52 -11.39
N THR A 201 2.48 21.76 -11.03
CA THR A 201 3.14 22.96 -11.55
C THR A 201 4.06 23.57 -10.50
N ALA A 202 4.93 24.50 -10.89
CA ALA A 202 5.79 25.22 -9.95
C ALA A 202 5.03 26.00 -8.85
N MET A 203 3.72 26.22 -9.02
CA MET A 203 2.85 26.86 -8.03
C MET A 203 2.15 25.87 -7.08
N THR A 204 2.28 24.57 -7.32
CA THR A 204 1.61 23.56 -6.51
C THR A 204 2.31 23.41 -5.16
N SER A 205 1.53 23.47 -4.08
CA SER A 205 2.07 23.31 -2.73
C SER A 205 2.64 21.89 -2.53
N PRO A 206 3.65 21.70 -1.67
CA PRO A 206 4.19 20.37 -1.37
C PRO A 206 3.16 19.42 -0.76
N GLU A 207 2.10 19.96 -0.17
CA GLU A 207 0.97 19.18 0.35
C GLU A 207 0.14 18.61 -0.79
N ASP A 208 -0.19 19.44 -1.78
CA ASP A 208 -0.97 19.02 -2.95
C ASP A 208 -0.23 18.00 -3.82
N VAL A 209 1.12 18.04 -3.79
CA VAL A 209 1.96 17.02 -4.42
C VAL A 209 1.65 15.62 -3.88
N ALA A 210 1.38 15.46 -2.58
CA ALA A 210 1.05 14.16 -1.99
C ALA A 210 -0.32 13.63 -2.42
N TYR A 211 -1.16 14.45 -3.06
CA TYR A 211 -2.48 14.10 -3.61
C TYR A 211 -2.48 14.07 -5.16
N ALA A 212 -1.32 14.23 -5.80
CA ALA A 212 -1.19 14.32 -7.26
C ALA A 212 -1.80 13.10 -7.96
N ALA A 213 -1.42 11.89 -7.53
CA ALA A 213 -1.92 10.66 -8.13
C ALA A 213 -3.42 10.48 -7.93
N ALA A 214 -3.94 10.81 -6.74
CA ALA A 214 -5.37 10.72 -6.46
C ALA A 214 -6.18 11.68 -7.34
N THR A 215 -5.73 12.93 -7.44
CA THR A 215 -6.35 13.96 -8.29
C THR A 215 -6.37 13.53 -9.77
N ALA A 216 -5.25 12.99 -10.26
CA ALA A 216 -5.18 12.46 -11.62
C ALA A 216 -6.13 11.28 -11.82
N CYS A 217 -6.21 10.36 -10.86
CA CYS A 217 -7.12 9.22 -10.92
C CYS A 217 -8.58 9.64 -10.94
N GLU A 218 -8.99 10.58 -10.08
CA GLU A 218 -10.35 11.13 -10.03
C GLU A 218 -10.76 11.71 -11.40
N ARG A 219 -9.85 12.48 -12.01
CA ARG A 219 -10.06 13.04 -13.35
C ARG A 219 -10.23 11.95 -14.41
N LEU A 220 -9.38 10.92 -14.41
CA LEU A 220 -9.45 9.81 -15.36
C LEU A 220 -10.72 8.97 -15.17
N ILE A 221 -11.11 8.71 -13.92
CA ILE A 221 -12.34 8.00 -13.57
C ILE A 221 -13.55 8.76 -14.10
N ALA A 222 -13.62 10.07 -13.88
CA ALA A 222 -14.72 10.91 -14.35
C ALA A 222 -14.79 10.99 -15.88
N LEU A 223 -13.64 11.14 -16.55
CA LEU A 223 -13.57 11.31 -18.00
C LEU A 223 -13.90 10.02 -18.77
N HIS A 224 -13.42 8.87 -18.27
CA HIS A 224 -13.52 7.59 -18.97
C HIS A 224 -14.54 6.61 -18.35
N GLN A 225 -15.24 7.03 -17.29
CA GLN A 225 -16.25 6.22 -16.59
C GLN A 225 -15.69 4.85 -16.16
N ILE A 226 -14.49 4.86 -15.57
CA ILE A 226 -13.76 3.64 -15.23
C ILE A 226 -14.54 2.86 -14.15
N PRO A 227 -14.76 1.55 -14.29
CA PRO A 227 -15.49 0.74 -13.30
C PRO A 227 -14.85 0.78 -11.91
N LYS A 228 -15.68 0.86 -10.85
CA LYS A 228 -15.23 0.92 -9.43
C LYS A 228 -14.21 -0.16 -9.05
N LYS A 229 -14.39 -1.38 -9.56
CA LYS A 229 -13.48 -2.51 -9.32
C LYS A 229 -12.04 -2.29 -9.79
N LEU A 230 -11.82 -1.33 -10.70
CA LEU A 230 -10.52 -1.00 -11.29
C LEU A 230 -9.90 0.27 -10.70
N HIS A 231 -10.62 1.02 -9.84
CA HIS A 231 -10.14 2.29 -9.29
C HIS A 231 -8.83 2.11 -8.52
N PHE A 232 -8.72 1.06 -7.71
CA PHE A 232 -7.49 0.76 -6.98
C PHE A 232 -6.33 0.43 -7.91
N GLN A 233 -6.57 -0.36 -8.96
CA GLN A 233 -5.53 -0.72 -9.93
C GLN A 233 -5.04 0.50 -10.71
N LEU A 234 -5.95 1.35 -11.17
CA LEU A 234 -5.60 2.63 -11.79
C LEU A 234 -4.76 3.47 -10.83
N PHE A 235 -5.20 3.60 -9.58
CA PHE A 235 -4.50 4.40 -8.58
C PHE A 235 -3.07 3.93 -8.32
N THR A 236 -2.87 2.64 -8.15
CA THR A 236 -1.53 2.06 -7.99
C THR A 236 -0.65 2.30 -9.22
N GLN A 237 -1.20 2.17 -10.44
CA GLN A 237 -0.44 2.41 -11.67
C GLN A 237 -0.06 3.88 -11.85
N VAL A 238 -0.95 4.82 -11.54
CA VAL A 238 -0.64 6.26 -11.59
C VAL A 238 0.44 6.61 -10.57
N ARG A 239 0.32 6.13 -9.32
CA ARG A 239 1.36 6.32 -8.29
C ARG A 239 2.72 5.80 -8.74
N ALA A 240 2.73 4.60 -9.30
CA ALA A 240 3.95 4.00 -9.79
C ALA A 240 4.54 4.80 -10.96
N CYS A 241 3.74 5.22 -11.95
CA CYS A 241 4.19 6.12 -13.02
C CYS A 241 4.78 7.43 -12.46
N TYR A 242 4.19 7.98 -11.42
CA TYR A 242 4.65 9.21 -10.79
C TYR A 242 5.94 9.01 -10.00
N ALA A 243 6.21 7.80 -9.51
CA ALA A 243 7.44 7.48 -8.79
C ALA A 243 8.70 7.50 -9.68
N SER A 244 8.62 7.18 -10.98
CA SER A 244 9.81 7.21 -11.87
C SER A 244 10.45 8.57 -12.05
N ARG A 245 9.77 9.66 -11.66
CA ARG A 245 10.29 11.01 -11.85
C ARG A 245 11.58 11.28 -11.06
N SER A 246 11.81 10.53 -9.97
CA SER A 246 12.91 10.74 -9.05
C SER A 246 13.44 9.40 -8.54
N ALA A 247 14.76 9.30 -8.37
CA ALA A 247 15.39 8.14 -7.78
C ALA A 247 14.83 7.82 -6.38
N ILE A 248 14.62 8.84 -5.55
CA ILE A 248 14.09 8.69 -4.19
C ILE A 248 12.63 8.19 -4.23
N ALA A 249 11.81 8.72 -5.14
CA ALA A 249 10.43 8.29 -5.26
C ALA A 249 10.33 6.86 -5.82
N SER A 250 11.23 6.49 -6.74
CA SER A 250 11.34 5.14 -7.28
C SER A 250 11.77 4.15 -6.20
N GLU A 251 12.77 4.49 -5.39
CA GLU A 251 13.20 3.69 -4.24
C GLU A 251 12.06 3.48 -3.24
N ASN A 252 11.35 4.55 -2.86
CA ASN A 252 10.20 4.44 -1.96
C ASN A 252 9.09 3.53 -2.55
N SER A 253 8.85 3.61 -3.85
CA SER A 253 7.90 2.71 -4.53
C SER A 253 8.37 1.25 -4.52
N VAL A 254 9.67 1.00 -4.65
CA VAL A 254 10.26 -0.35 -4.52
C VAL A 254 10.10 -0.87 -3.09
N VAL A 255 10.40 -0.04 -2.07
CA VAL A 255 10.22 -0.39 -0.65
C VAL A 255 8.77 -0.72 -0.34
N GLU A 256 7.82 0.05 -0.87
CA GLU A 256 6.38 -0.24 -0.74
C GLU A 256 6.02 -1.62 -1.32
N ARG A 257 6.57 -1.97 -2.49
CA ARG A 257 6.35 -3.29 -3.09
C ARG A 257 6.96 -4.41 -2.28
N LEU A 258 8.17 -4.23 -1.75
CA LEU A 258 8.80 -5.21 -0.89
C LEU A 258 7.98 -5.45 0.37
N HIS A 259 7.41 -4.41 0.98
CA HIS A 259 6.45 -4.56 2.08
C HIS A 259 5.18 -5.30 1.65
N ALA A 260 4.63 -5.00 0.48
CA ALA A 260 3.45 -5.71 -0.03
C ALA A 260 3.74 -7.20 -0.29
N LEU A 261 4.90 -7.53 -0.85
CA LEU A 261 5.37 -8.91 -1.07
C LEU A 261 5.58 -9.65 0.25
N LEU A 262 6.22 -9.00 1.23
CA LEU A 262 6.39 -9.53 2.57
C LEU A 262 5.04 -9.89 3.21
N ALA A 263 4.06 -9.00 3.11
CA ALA A 263 2.70 -9.25 3.59
C ALA A 263 2.02 -10.39 2.83
N LEU A 264 2.13 -10.43 1.49
CA LEU A 264 1.54 -11.48 0.65
C LEU A 264 2.08 -12.86 1.01
N PHE A 265 3.39 -13.01 1.11
CA PHE A 265 4.02 -14.30 1.39
C PHE A 265 3.79 -14.75 2.83
N SER A 266 3.68 -13.81 3.78
CA SER A 266 3.43 -14.17 5.18
C SER A 266 1.96 -14.53 5.44
N LEU A 267 1.01 -13.87 4.78
CA LEU A 267 -0.43 -14.04 5.04
C LEU A 267 -1.16 -14.99 4.07
N PHE A 268 -0.66 -15.13 2.84
CA PHE A 268 -1.40 -15.77 1.74
C PHE A 268 -0.51 -16.71 0.90
N SER A 269 0.49 -17.34 1.51
CA SER A 269 1.43 -18.24 0.81
C SER A 269 0.76 -19.45 0.15
N ASP A 270 -0.40 -19.87 0.66
CA ASP A 270 -1.19 -20.99 0.14
C ASP A 270 -2.16 -20.58 -0.98
N ALA A 271 -2.31 -19.28 -1.25
CA ALA A 271 -3.24 -18.80 -2.24
C ALA A 271 -2.72 -19.03 -3.68
N TRP A 272 -3.58 -19.60 -4.53
CA TRP A 272 -3.24 -19.92 -5.93
C TRP A 272 -2.77 -18.70 -6.75
N ASP A 273 -3.41 -17.54 -6.56
CA ASP A 273 -3.07 -16.32 -7.28
C ASP A 273 -1.70 -15.74 -6.87
N VAL A 274 -1.28 -15.98 -5.62
CA VAL A 274 0.04 -15.57 -5.10
C VAL A 274 1.14 -16.50 -5.59
N THR A 275 0.92 -17.82 -5.47
CA THR A 275 1.86 -18.83 -5.99
C THR A 275 2.05 -18.69 -7.50
N HIS A 276 0.95 -18.55 -8.25
CA HIS A 276 1.00 -18.32 -9.68
C HIS A 276 1.73 -17.03 -10.07
N TYR A 277 1.57 -15.95 -9.30
CA TYR A 277 2.30 -14.71 -9.54
C TYR A 277 3.82 -14.90 -9.39
N VAL A 278 4.27 -15.64 -8.36
CA VAL A 278 5.69 -15.96 -8.16
C VAL A 278 6.23 -16.83 -9.29
N GLU A 279 5.49 -17.86 -9.71
CA GLU A 279 5.86 -18.75 -10.81
C GLU A 279 6.01 -18.00 -12.14
N GLN A 280 5.15 -17.01 -12.40
CA GLN A 280 5.22 -16.18 -13.61
C GLN A 280 6.40 -15.20 -13.61
N HIS A 281 6.99 -14.91 -12.46
CA HIS A 281 8.03 -13.90 -12.30
C HIS A 281 9.26 -14.48 -11.55
N PRO A 282 9.97 -15.45 -12.15
CA PRO A 282 11.15 -16.05 -11.51
C PRO A 282 12.26 -15.02 -11.23
N GLU A 283 12.39 -14.00 -12.08
CA GLU A 283 13.39 -12.93 -11.90
C GLU A 283 13.11 -12.06 -10.68
N LEU A 284 11.83 -11.83 -10.34
CA LEU A 284 11.47 -11.14 -9.10
C LEU A 284 11.96 -11.94 -7.89
N THR A 285 11.76 -13.26 -7.93
CA THR A 285 12.20 -14.16 -6.85
C THR A 285 13.71 -14.14 -6.74
N ARG A 286 14.41 -14.20 -7.88
CA ARG A 286 15.87 -14.09 -7.93
C ARG A 286 16.35 -12.77 -7.34
N GLY A 287 15.80 -11.63 -7.75
CA GLY A 287 16.18 -10.31 -7.25
C GLY A 287 15.94 -10.15 -5.74
N ILE A 288 14.81 -10.68 -5.23
CA ILE A 288 14.55 -10.71 -3.78
C ILE A 288 15.58 -11.58 -3.04
N VAL A 289 15.93 -12.74 -3.58
CA VAL A 289 16.96 -13.61 -2.98
C VAL A 289 18.33 -12.92 -2.99
N GLU A 290 18.69 -12.21 -4.06
CA GLU A 290 19.94 -11.45 -4.16
C GLU A 290 19.99 -10.29 -3.14
N LEU A 291 18.87 -9.62 -2.88
CA LEU A 291 18.73 -8.61 -1.82
C LEU A 291 18.95 -9.18 -0.41
N ILE A 292 18.54 -10.43 -0.17
CA ILE A 292 18.62 -11.08 1.15
C ILE A 292 19.97 -11.78 1.36
N ARG A 293 20.67 -12.16 0.28
CA ARG A 293 21.96 -12.84 0.37
C ARG A 293 22.98 -11.96 1.09
N VAL A 294 23.35 -12.37 2.29
CA VAL A 294 24.33 -11.70 3.17
C VAL A 294 25.69 -11.50 2.48
N GLU A 295 26.02 -12.31 1.48
CA GLU A 295 27.24 -12.23 0.67
C GLU A 295 27.32 -10.94 -0.18
N SER A 296 26.21 -10.27 -0.49
CA SER A 296 26.18 -8.97 -1.21
C SER A 296 26.33 -7.76 -0.28
N ILE A 297 26.31 -7.97 1.04
CA ILE A 297 26.42 -6.92 2.05
C ILE A 297 27.86 -6.90 2.59
N GLU A 298 28.79 -6.24 1.87
CA GLU A 298 30.19 -6.09 2.33
C GLU A 298 30.32 -5.35 3.69
N ARG A 299 29.26 -4.67 4.14
CA ARG A 299 29.16 -4.06 5.48
C ARG A 299 27.74 -4.18 6.01
N VAL A 300 27.52 -5.08 6.97
CA VAL A 300 26.37 -4.98 7.87
C VAL A 300 26.57 -3.69 8.67
N PRO A 301 25.69 -2.67 8.59
CA PRO A 301 25.81 -1.49 9.43
C PRO A 301 25.59 -1.95 10.88
N GLN A 302 26.68 -2.14 11.62
CA GLN A 302 26.59 -2.22 13.08
C GLN A 302 26.17 -0.84 13.56
N VAL A 303 24.87 -0.61 13.73
CA VAL A 303 24.40 0.53 14.49
C VAL A 303 24.73 0.26 15.95
N VAL A 304 25.94 0.61 16.35
CA VAL A 304 26.33 0.68 17.76
C VAL A 304 25.71 1.96 18.31
N TRP A 305 24.55 1.84 18.94
CA TRP A 305 24.06 2.89 19.83
C TRP A 305 24.99 2.93 21.04
N VAL A 306 25.90 3.89 21.06
CA VAL A 306 26.65 4.24 22.27
C VAL A 306 25.68 5.01 23.17
N CYS A 307 25.36 4.40 24.32
CA CYS A 307 24.58 5.02 25.39
C CYS A 307 25.30 6.22 26.02
#